data_AF-A0A2V5LRX6-F1
#
_entry.id   AF-A0A2V5LRX6-F1
#
_cell.length_a   1.000
_cell.length_b   1.000
_cell.length_c   1.000
_cell.angle_alpha   90.00
_cell.angle_beta   90.00
_cell.angle_gamma   90.00
#
_symmetry.space_group_name_H-M   'P 1'
#
loop_
_entity.id
_entity.type
_entity.pdbx_description
1 polymer ?
#
loop_
_entity_poly.entity_id
_entity_poly.type
_entity_poly.pdbx_seq_one_letter_code
_entity_poly.pdbx_strand_id
1 'polypeptide(L)'
;MARVKVSKTKIWVALICLLLVFYLLVMLQRSFTLMFVSPEWQAKAMGAAYFVIPFVAAWALISEVLFGARTEKLANILEAEGGLPEDNLPRTPGGRIIRAAADAEFEKYKVEAETAPDDWRSWFRLSCAYDAAGDRKRARKAMRDAVGMYRAH
;
A
#
# COMPACT_ATOMS: atom_id res chain seq x y z
N MET A 1 -1.90 9.86 -33.21
CA MET A 1 -2.00 10.36 -31.82
C MET A 1 -3.23 9.74 -31.16
N ALA A 2 -3.05 8.82 -30.20
CA ALA A 2 -4.17 8.22 -29.48
C ALA A 2 -4.79 9.24 -28.53
N ARG A 3 -6.07 9.55 -28.72
CA ARG A 3 -6.82 10.49 -27.88
C ARG A 3 -7.06 9.83 -26.52
N VAL A 4 -6.32 10.24 -25.50
CA VAL A 4 -6.50 9.73 -24.13
C VAL A 4 -7.93 10.09 -23.69
N LYS A 5 -8.82 9.08 -23.62
CA LYS A 5 -10.15 9.26 -23.02
C LYS A 5 -9.97 9.45 -21.51
N VAL A 6 -10.04 10.69 -21.06
CA VAL A 6 -10.03 11.02 -19.63
C VAL A 6 -11.42 10.67 -19.06
N SER A 7 -11.49 9.68 -18.17
CA SER A 7 -12.73 9.34 -17.48
C SER A 7 -13.05 10.41 -16.43
N LYS A 8 -14.34 10.60 -16.09
CA LYS A 8 -14.78 11.55 -15.06
C LYS A 8 -14.03 11.34 -13.73
N THR A 9 -13.78 10.09 -13.35
CA THR A 9 -13.00 9.73 -12.16
C THR A 9 -11.56 10.26 -12.22
N LYS A 10 -10.88 10.14 -13.36
CA LYS A 10 -9.50 10.65 -13.52
C LYS A 10 -9.43 12.17 -13.40
N ILE A 11 -10.44 12.89 -13.90
CA ILE A 11 -10.53 14.36 -13.75
C ILE A 11 -10.68 14.73 -12.27
N TRP A 12 -11.59 14.07 -11.56
CA TRP A 12 -11.81 14.30 -10.13
C TRP A 12 -10.56 14.00 -9.30
N VAL A 13 -9.89 12.87 -9.56
CA VAL A 13 -8.64 12.51 -8.89
C VAL A 13 -7.57 13.57 -9.18
N ALA A 14 -7.40 13.98 -10.44
CA ALA A 14 -6.44 15.02 -10.80
C ALA A 14 -6.74 16.36 -10.09
N LEU A 15 -8.00 16.76 -9.99
CA LEU A 15 -8.43 17.97 -9.28
C LEU A 15 -8.16 17.89 -7.77
N ILE A 16 -8.47 16.77 -7.13
CA ILE A 16 -8.17 16.54 -5.71
C ILE A 16 -6.66 16.56 -5.47
N CYS A 17 -5.87 15.92 -6.33
CA CYS A 17 -4.41 15.97 -6.26
C CYS A 17 -3.88 17.40 -6.42
N LEU A 18 -4.42 18.17 -7.36
CA LEU A 18 -4.02 19.56 -7.57
C LEU A 18 -4.35 20.43 -6.35
N LEU A 19 -5.54 20.27 -5.77
CA LEU A 19 -5.94 20.94 -4.53
C LEU A 19 -5.03 20.54 -3.35
N LEU A 20 -4.65 19.27 -3.25
CA LEU A 20 -3.72 18.79 -2.24
C LEU A 20 -2.33 19.44 -2.40
N VAL A 21 -1.79 19.47 -3.62
CA VAL A 21 -0.51 20.15 -3.91
C VAL A 21 -0.59 21.63 -3.57
N PHE A 22 -1.67 22.31 -3.96
CA PHE A 22 -1.89 23.71 -3.61
C PHE A 22 -1.95 23.93 -2.09
N TYR A 23 -2.67 23.08 -1.36
CA TYR A 23 -2.70 23.11 0.10
C TYR A 23 -1.31 22.93 0.73
N LEU A 24 -0.51 21.98 0.22
CA LEU A 24 0.87 21.76 0.69
C LEU A 24 1.76 22.98 0.46
N LEU A 25 1.61 23.67 -0.69
CA LEU A 25 2.34 24.92 -0.97
C LEU A 25 1.96 26.04 -0.01
N VAL A 26 0.67 26.23 0.26
CA VAL A 26 0.18 27.23 1.23
C VAL A 26 0.68 26.91 2.64
N MET A 27 0.69 25.64 3.03
CA MET A 27 1.21 25.18 4.32
C MET A 27 2.71 25.45 4.45
N LEU A 28 3.50 25.15 3.42
CA LEU A 28 4.92 25.48 3.37
C LEU A 28 5.15 26.98 3.53
N GLN A 29 4.44 27.81 2.74
CA GLN A 29 4.53 29.26 2.85
C GLN A 29 4.24 29.73 4.29
N ARG A 30 3.20 29.21 4.93
CA ARG A 30 2.80 29.58 6.29
C ARG A 30 3.81 29.12 7.35
N SER A 31 4.38 27.94 7.17
CA SER A 31 5.48 27.43 7.99
C SER A 31 6.68 28.38 7.95
N PHE A 32 7.11 28.81 6.75
CA PHE A 32 8.21 29.75 6.58
C PHE A 32 7.91 31.09 7.28
N THR A 33 6.71 31.64 7.12
CA THR A 33 6.33 32.89 7.80
C THR A 33 6.42 32.76 9.32
N LEU A 34 5.86 31.68 9.90
CA LEU A 34 5.87 31.45 11.34
C LEU A 34 7.28 31.21 11.91
N MET A 35 8.17 30.58 11.13
CA MET A 35 9.54 30.31 11.58
C MET A 35 10.46 31.53 11.48
N PHE A 36 10.36 32.32 10.42
CA PHE A 36 11.35 33.36 10.09
C PHE A 36 10.89 34.79 10.34
N VAL A 37 9.59 35.06 10.35
CA VAL A 37 9.04 36.42 10.55
C VAL A 37 8.65 36.65 12.00
N SER A 38 8.14 35.63 12.69
CA SER A 38 7.68 35.76 14.08
C SER A 38 8.83 35.66 15.08
N PRO A 39 8.94 36.59 16.06
CA PRO A 39 9.97 36.54 17.09
C PRO A 39 9.68 35.51 18.20
N GLU A 40 8.42 35.14 18.38
CA GLU A 40 7.96 34.21 19.44
C GLU A 40 8.39 32.76 19.19
N TRP A 41 8.82 32.06 20.24
CA TRP A 41 9.29 30.67 20.13
C TRP A 41 8.13 29.70 19.84
N GLN A 42 6.92 30.00 20.33
CA GLN A 42 5.71 29.21 20.07
C GLN A 42 5.36 29.20 18.59
N ALA A 43 5.49 30.34 17.91
CA ALA A 43 5.28 30.46 16.47
C ALA A 43 6.27 29.60 15.69
N LYS A 44 7.55 29.60 16.09
CA LYS A 44 8.58 28.73 15.48
C LYS A 44 8.28 27.24 15.65
N ALA A 45 7.83 26.83 16.84
CA ALA A 45 7.42 25.45 17.09
C ALA A 45 6.24 25.03 16.21
N MET A 46 5.21 25.88 16.08
CA MET A 46 4.09 25.65 15.18
C MET A 46 4.52 25.60 13.71
N GLY A 47 5.40 26.51 13.28
CA GLY A 47 5.94 26.49 11.92
C GLY A 47 6.66 25.18 11.61
N ALA A 48 7.53 24.72 12.51
CA ALA A 48 8.20 23.43 12.36
C ALA A 48 7.21 22.25 12.25
N ALA A 49 6.14 22.23 13.07
CA ALA A 49 5.09 21.23 12.96
C ALA A 49 4.36 21.27 11.60
N TYR A 50 4.03 22.47 11.12
CA TYR A 50 3.43 22.67 9.79
C TYR A 50 4.34 22.26 8.64
N PHE A 51 5.66 22.23 8.84
CA PHE A 51 6.59 21.71 7.85
C PHE A 51 6.65 20.18 7.86
N VAL A 52 6.83 19.59 9.05
CA VAL A 52 7.15 18.16 9.18
C VAL A 52 5.92 17.28 8.93
N ILE A 53 4.76 17.62 9.49
CA ILE A 53 3.54 16.81 9.40
C ILE A 53 3.12 16.53 7.94
N PRO A 54 2.96 17.53 7.06
CA PRO A 54 2.56 17.28 5.68
C PRO A 54 3.61 16.51 4.89
N PHE A 55 4.90 16.71 5.19
CA PHE A 55 5.97 15.96 4.54
C PHE A 55 5.89 14.45 4.89
N VAL A 56 5.67 14.13 6.17
CA VAL A 56 5.47 12.74 6.62
C VAL A 56 4.19 12.16 6.02
N ALA A 57 3.09 12.91 5.98
CA ALA A 57 1.84 12.48 5.37
C ALA A 57 1.99 12.18 3.86
N ALA A 58 2.67 13.07 3.12
CA ALA A 58 2.97 12.88 1.71
C ALA A 58 3.85 11.64 1.49
N TRP A 59 4.90 11.49 2.30
CA TRP A 59 5.78 10.31 2.25
C TRP A 59 5.02 9.00 2.53
N ALA A 60 4.15 8.97 3.54
CA ALA A 60 3.33 7.81 3.88
C ALA A 60 2.37 7.44 2.74
N LEU A 61 1.71 8.44 2.13
CA LEU A 61 0.80 8.24 1.00
C LEU A 61 1.54 7.71 -0.23
N ILE A 62 2.67 8.31 -0.59
CA ILE A 62 3.51 7.86 -1.70
C ILE A 62 3.98 6.42 -1.46
N SER A 63 4.40 6.11 -0.23
CA SER A 63 4.86 4.78 0.15
C SER A 63 3.75 3.72 0.01
N GLU A 64 2.52 4.04 0.42
CA GLU A 64 1.36 3.14 0.28
C GLU A 64 0.98 2.93 -1.20
N VAL A 65 0.94 4.00 -2.00
CA VAL A 65 0.64 3.90 -3.45
C VAL A 65 1.69 3.08 -4.18
N LEU A 66 2.97 3.30 -3.89
CA LEU A 66 4.06 2.51 -4.46
C LEU A 66 4.00 1.04 -4.02
N PHE A 67 3.61 0.77 -2.77
CA PHE A 67 3.40 -0.59 -2.28
C PHE A 67 2.25 -1.29 -3.01
N GLY A 68 1.13 -0.60 -3.21
CA GLY A 68 -0.01 -1.11 -3.99
C GLY A 68 0.39 -1.43 -5.44
N ALA A 69 1.03 -0.50 -6.14
CA ALA A 69 1.47 -0.69 -7.51
C ALA A 69 2.48 -1.85 -7.67
N ARG A 70 3.36 -2.05 -6.68
CA ARG A 70 4.29 -3.19 -6.66
C ARG A 70 3.56 -4.51 -6.43
N THR A 71 2.64 -4.53 -5.47
CA THR A 71 1.80 -5.71 -5.21
C THR A 71 1.02 -6.11 -6.47
N GLU A 72 0.41 -5.14 -7.15
CA GLU A 72 -0.30 -5.36 -8.42
C GLU A 72 0.64 -5.89 -9.52
N LYS A 73 1.84 -5.31 -9.65
CA LYS A 73 2.85 -5.83 -10.59
C LYS A 73 3.21 -7.29 -10.31
N LEU A 74 3.45 -7.65 -9.05
CA LEU A 74 3.76 -9.02 -8.64
C LEU A 74 2.58 -9.95 -8.90
N ALA A 75 1.35 -9.51 -8.60
CA ALA A 75 0.13 -10.26 -8.90
C ALA A 75 0.02 -10.57 -10.40
N ASN A 76 0.24 -9.58 -11.27
CA ASN A 76 0.18 -9.75 -12.73
C ASN A 76 1.26 -10.71 -13.25
N ILE A 77 2.47 -10.68 -12.69
CA ILE A 77 3.54 -11.62 -13.04
C ILE A 77 3.11 -13.04 -12.63
N LEU A 78 2.63 -13.19 -11.40
CA LEU A 78 2.21 -14.48 -10.87
C LEU A 78 0.98 -15.04 -11.61
N GLU A 79 0.07 -14.17 -12.05
CA GLU A 79 -1.06 -14.50 -12.91
C GLU A 79 -0.61 -15.05 -14.26
N ALA A 80 0.35 -14.38 -14.91
CA ALA A 80 0.90 -14.82 -16.18
C ALA A 80 1.61 -16.18 -16.07
N GLU A 81 2.14 -16.52 -14.90
CA GLU A 81 2.74 -17.81 -14.58
C GLU A 81 1.71 -18.88 -14.16
N GLY A 82 0.44 -18.50 -13.97
CA GLY A 82 -0.61 -19.39 -13.46
C GLY A 82 -0.44 -19.76 -11.98
N GLY A 83 0.36 -19.00 -11.23
CA GLY A 83 0.73 -19.29 -9.84
C GLY A 83 -0.12 -18.57 -8.79
N LEU A 84 -1.18 -17.86 -9.20
CA LEU A 84 -2.10 -17.19 -8.29
C LEU A 84 -2.97 -18.22 -7.54
N PRO A 85 -3.21 -18.03 -6.23
CA PRO A 85 -4.19 -18.83 -5.49
C PRO A 85 -5.59 -18.71 -6.13
N GLU A 86 -6.27 -19.84 -6.31
CA GLU A 86 -7.65 -19.85 -6.78
C GLU A 86 -8.60 -19.33 -5.68
N ASP A 87 -9.53 -18.43 -6.02
CA ASP A 87 -10.57 -17.95 -5.08
C ASP A 87 -11.71 -18.97 -4.98
N ASN A 88 -11.40 -20.19 -4.54
CA ASN A 88 -12.35 -21.30 -4.40
C ASN A 88 -12.81 -21.51 -2.94
N LEU A 89 -12.37 -20.66 -2.02
CA LEU A 89 -12.66 -20.79 -0.60
C LEU A 89 -14.17 -20.63 -0.33
N PRO A 90 -14.79 -21.55 0.43
CA PRO A 90 -16.20 -21.48 0.75
C PRO A 90 -16.47 -20.25 1.62
N ARG A 91 -17.59 -19.58 1.34
CA ARG A 91 -18.00 -18.35 2.01
C ARG A 91 -19.29 -18.58 2.80
N THR A 92 -19.37 -17.92 3.94
CA THR A 92 -20.61 -17.78 4.72
C THR A 92 -21.69 -17.05 3.91
N PRO A 93 -22.97 -17.16 4.29
CA PRO A 93 -24.06 -16.42 3.62
C PRO A 93 -23.85 -14.89 3.58
N GLY A 94 -23.07 -14.33 4.51
CA GLY A 94 -22.65 -12.92 4.52
C GLY A 94 -21.41 -12.61 3.68
N GLY A 95 -20.92 -13.54 2.85
CA GLY A 95 -19.77 -13.36 1.95
C GLY A 95 -18.39 -13.47 2.60
N ARG A 96 -18.30 -13.67 3.92
CA ARG A 96 -17.02 -13.86 4.62
C ARG A 96 -16.49 -15.27 4.36
N ILE A 97 -15.20 -15.40 4.08
CA ILE A 97 -14.51 -16.68 3.97
C ILE A 97 -14.70 -17.50 5.26
N ILE A 98 -15.00 -18.78 5.13
CA ILE A 98 -15.09 -19.70 6.26
C ILE A 98 -13.68 -19.92 6.82
N ARG A 99 -13.49 -19.54 8.08
CA ARG A 99 -12.18 -19.54 8.73
C ARG A 99 -11.46 -20.90 8.67
N ALA A 100 -12.19 -21.99 8.89
CA ALA A 100 -11.60 -23.33 8.83
C ALA A 100 -11.02 -23.67 7.44
N ALA A 101 -11.63 -23.16 6.35
CA ALA A 101 -11.11 -23.35 5.01
C ALA A 101 -9.89 -22.46 4.74
N ALA A 102 -9.90 -21.22 5.23
CA ALA A 102 -8.73 -20.33 5.17
C ALA A 102 -7.54 -20.90 5.97
N ASP A 103 -7.78 -21.48 7.15
CA ASP A 103 -6.74 -22.10 7.98
C ASP A 103 -6.12 -23.33 7.29
N ALA A 104 -6.92 -24.10 6.54
CA ALA A 104 -6.42 -25.25 5.77
C ALA A 104 -5.52 -24.84 4.60
N GLU A 105 -5.89 -23.81 3.84
CA GLU A 105 -5.01 -23.24 2.81
C GLU A 105 -3.78 -22.55 3.39
N PHE A 106 -3.93 -21.93 4.56
CA PHE A 106 -2.83 -21.27 5.25
C PHE A 106 -1.68 -22.24 5.54
N GLU A 107 -1.94 -23.42 6.09
CA GLU A 107 -0.88 -24.39 6.37
C GLU A 107 -0.15 -24.84 5.09
N LYS A 108 -0.86 -24.98 3.96
CA LYS A 108 -0.24 -25.30 2.66
C LYS A 108 0.77 -24.22 2.24
N TYR A 109 0.36 -22.95 2.21
CA TYR A 109 1.23 -21.86 1.75
C TYR A 109 2.32 -21.50 2.77
N LYS A 110 2.08 -21.76 4.05
CA LYS A 110 3.10 -21.64 5.09
C LYS A 110 4.22 -22.64 4.89
N VAL A 111 3.90 -23.92 4.69
CA VAL A 111 4.90 -24.95 4.37
C VAL A 111 5.65 -24.59 3.10
N GLU A 112 4.96 -24.12 2.06
CA GLU A 112 5.59 -23.68 0.82
C GLU A 112 6.62 -22.55 1.05
N ALA A 113 6.25 -21.51 1.81
CA ALA A 113 7.16 -20.41 2.15
C ALA A 113 8.33 -20.85 3.04
N GLU A 114 8.13 -21.83 3.92
CA GLU A 114 9.20 -22.41 4.73
C GLU A 114 10.17 -23.26 3.87
N THR A 115 9.67 -23.94 2.84
CA THR A 115 10.50 -24.75 1.93
C THR A 115 11.25 -23.93 0.89
N ALA A 116 10.73 -22.77 0.51
CA ALA A 116 11.32 -21.87 -0.47
C ALA A 116 11.42 -20.43 0.09
N PRO A 117 12.30 -20.20 1.09
CA PRO A 117 12.36 -18.92 1.81
C PRO A 117 12.84 -17.75 0.94
N ASP A 118 13.57 -18.04 -0.14
CA ASP A 118 14.11 -17.02 -1.05
C ASP A 118 13.23 -16.76 -2.29
N ASP A 119 12.13 -17.51 -2.47
CA ASP A 119 11.20 -17.32 -3.59
C ASP A 119 10.10 -16.32 -3.22
N TRP A 120 10.09 -15.15 -3.84
CA TRP A 120 9.07 -14.13 -3.59
C TRP A 120 7.63 -14.62 -3.83
N ARG A 121 7.44 -15.65 -4.67
CA ARG A 121 6.10 -16.19 -5.01
C ARG A 121 5.47 -16.91 -3.82
N SER A 122 6.25 -17.67 -3.06
CA SER A 122 5.78 -18.39 -1.87
C SER A 122 5.30 -17.41 -0.80
N TRP A 123 6.04 -16.32 -0.59
CA TRP A 123 5.68 -15.22 0.30
C TRP A 123 4.44 -14.44 -0.17
N PHE A 124 4.28 -14.24 -1.48
CA PHE A 124 3.07 -13.64 -2.04
C PHE A 124 1.84 -14.49 -1.73
N ARG A 125 1.88 -15.80 -2.01
CA ARG A 125 0.76 -16.72 -1.72
C ARG A 125 0.46 -16.81 -0.22
N LEU A 126 1.50 -16.87 0.62
CA LEU A 126 1.35 -16.82 2.07
C LEU A 126 0.66 -15.53 2.55
N SER A 127 0.97 -14.39 1.92
CA SER A 127 0.32 -13.13 2.24
C SER A 127 -1.19 -13.14 1.94
N CYS A 128 -1.60 -13.78 0.83
CA CYS A 128 -3.01 -13.97 0.48
C CYS A 128 -3.70 -14.89 1.50
N ALA A 129 -3.02 -15.94 1.96
CA ALA A 129 -3.55 -16.85 2.97
C ALA A 129 -3.78 -16.16 4.33
N TYR A 130 -2.83 -15.33 4.78
CA TYR A 130 -3.03 -14.48 5.96
C TYR A 130 -4.21 -13.52 5.79
N ASP A 131 -4.39 -12.96 4.59
CA ASP A 131 -5.48 -12.05 4.29
C ASP A 131 -6.85 -12.74 4.34
N ALA A 132 -6.93 -13.95 3.79
CA ALA A 132 -8.11 -14.81 3.81
C ALA A 132 -8.48 -15.26 5.24
N ALA A 133 -7.49 -15.52 6.09
CA ALA A 133 -7.68 -15.81 7.51
C ALA A 133 -8.04 -14.58 8.36
N GLY A 134 -7.93 -13.36 7.78
CA GLY A 134 -8.23 -12.10 8.43
C GLY A 134 -7.07 -11.46 9.21
N ASP A 135 -5.86 -12.04 9.16
CA ASP A 135 -4.66 -11.45 9.76
C ASP A 135 -3.99 -10.45 8.81
N ARG A 136 -4.60 -9.26 8.73
CA ARG A 136 -4.14 -8.17 7.85
C ARG A 136 -2.72 -7.70 8.16
N LYS A 137 -2.29 -7.79 9.42
CA LYS A 137 -0.94 -7.34 9.83
C LYS A 137 0.12 -8.28 9.30
N ARG A 138 -0.08 -9.60 9.45
CA ARG A 138 0.85 -10.61 8.90
C ARG A 138 0.79 -10.67 7.37
N ALA A 139 -0.39 -10.52 6.77
CA ALA A 139 -0.55 -10.42 5.32
C ALA A 139 0.33 -9.29 4.74
N ARG A 140 0.21 -8.07 5.28
CA ARG A 140 1.04 -6.93 4.84
C ARG A 140 2.53 -7.15 5.08
N LYS A 141 2.91 -7.87 6.15
CA LYS A 141 4.31 -8.20 6.40
C LYS A 141 4.85 -9.14 5.32
N ALA A 142 4.19 -10.28 5.09
CA ALA A 142 4.59 -11.26 4.09
C ALA A 142 4.62 -10.65 2.67
N MET A 143 3.65 -9.79 2.33
CA MET A 143 3.67 -9.08 1.04
C MET A 143 4.86 -8.11 0.90
N ARG A 144 5.26 -7.43 1.99
CA ARG A 144 6.45 -6.58 1.97
C ARG A 144 7.74 -7.40 1.80
N ASP A 145 7.79 -8.58 2.41
CA ASP A 145 8.92 -9.51 2.27
C ASP A 145 9.02 -9.98 0.80
N ALA A 146 7.89 -10.39 0.18
CA ALA A 146 7.83 -10.74 -1.25
C ALA A 146 8.28 -9.59 -2.16
N VAL A 147 7.77 -8.37 -1.95
CA VAL A 147 8.20 -7.17 -2.71
C VAL A 147 9.68 -6.86 -2.49
N GLY A 148 10.21 -7.09 -1.28
CA GLY A 148 11.62 -6.93 -0.96
C GLY A 148 12.50 -7.91 -1.75
N MET A 149 12.14 -9.19 -1.76
CA MET A 149 12.85 -10.27 -2.47
C MET A 149 12.85 -10.04 -3.98
N TYR A 150 11.70 -9.66 -4.57
CA TYR A 150 11.59 -9.37 -5.99
C TYR A 150 12.45 -8.16 -6.43
N ARG A 151 12.72 -7.22 -5.52
CA ARG A 151 13.59 -6.06 -5.81
C ARG A 151 15.08 -6.36 -5.63
N ALA A 152 15.41 -7.43 -4.91
CA ALA A 152 16.78 -7.86 -4.66
C ALA A 152 17.28 -8.86 -5.72
N HIS A 153 16.36 -9.51 -6.44
CA HIS A 153 16.61 -10.27 -7.67
C HIS A 153 16.75 -9.33 -8.87
#